data_AF-A0A0Q5EV00-F1
#
_entry.id   AF-A0A0Q5EV00-F1
#
_cell.length_a   1.000
_cell.length_b   1.000
_cell.length_c   1.000
_cell.angle_alpha   90.00
_cell.angle_beta   90.00
_cell.angle_gamma   90.00
#
_symmetry.space_group_name_H-M   'P 1'
#
loop_
_entity.id
_entity.type
_entity.pdbx_description
1 polymer ?
#
loop_
_entity_poly.entity_id
_entity_poly.type
_entity_poly.pdbx_seq_one_letter_code
_entity_poly.pdbx_strand_id
1 'polypeptide(L)'
;MKVCVIQSGGFAGTISHYEVDADTLPPADADQLKKLVHCLDLPSSEQRFDEQSTDLKQYEVTVEYQGETVCLVFDERNIPAPVRPLLKFLQAHAARQPSSIRHRNRPE
;
A
#
# COMPACT_ATOMS: atom_id res chain seq x y z
N MET A 1 -3.09 -9.83 9.51
CA MET A 1 -2.15 -9.39 8.46
C MET A 1 -2.80 -8.24 7.75
N LYS A 2 -2.19 -7.07 7.81
CA LYS A 2 -2.78 -5.83 7.35
C LYS A 2 -1.86 -5.19 6.34
N VAL A 3 -2.41 -4.60 5.29
CA VAL A 3 -1.65 -3.88 4.28
C VAL A 3 -2.28 -2.52 4.07
N CYS A 4 -1.53 -1.48 4.37
CA CYS A 4 -1.91 -0.10 4.13
C CYS A 4 -1.10 0.42 2.94
N VAL A 5 -1.75 1.12 2.02
CA VAL A 5 -1.13 1.78 0.89
C VAL A 5 -1.57 3.22 0.86
N ILE A 6 -0.63 4.13 1.03
CA ILE A 6 -0.84 5.57 0.90
C ILE A 6 -0.24 5.97 -0.44
N GLN A 7 -1.11 6.34 -1.37
CA GLN A 7 -0.71 6.99 -2.61
C GLN A 7 -0.80 8.51 -2.39
N SER A 8 0.34 9.17 -2.35
CA SER A 8 0.46 10.62 -2.25
C SER A 8 1.11 11.17 -3.51
N GLY A 9 0.55 12.22 -4.10
CA GLY A 9 1.16 12.89 -5.25
C GLY A 9 0.26 12.96 -6.49
N GLY A 10 0.74 13.71 -7.48
CA GLY A 10 -0.05 14.18 -8.61
C GLY A 10 -0.59 15.60 -8.41
N PHE A 11 -0.83 16.27 -9.53
CA PHE A 11 -1.12 17.70 -9.73
C PHE A 11 -2.29 18.30 -8.90
N ALA A 12 -3.02 17.50 -8.11
CA ALA A 12 -4.19 17.93 -7.33
C ALA A 12 -4.03 17.72 -5.80
N GLY A 13 -2.87 17.26 -5.31
CA GLY A 13 -2.65 17.05 -3.87
C GLY A 13 -3.57 16.00 -3.23
N THR A 14 -4.15 15.11 -4.03
CA THR A 14 -5.07 14.08 -3.53
C THR A 14 -4.27 12.93 -2.95
N ILE A 15 -4.46 12.68 -1.65
CA ILE A 15 -3.91 11.52 -0.96
C ILE A 15 -4.97 10.43 -0.97
N SER A 16 -4.67 9.29 -1.57
CA SER A 16 -5.52 8.11 -1.52
C SER A 16 -4.93 7.11 -0.54
N HIS A 17 -5.70 6.74 0.48
CA HIS A 17 -5.32 5.71 1.43
C HIS A 17 -6.16 4.47 1.17
N TYR A 18 -5.49 3.33 1.00
CA TYR A 18 -6.09 2.02 0.82
C TYR A 18 -5.64 1.13 1.97
N GLU A 19 -6.59 0.59 2.71
CA GLU A 19 -6.31 -0.30 3.82
C GLU A 19 -7.00 -1.64 3.55
N VAL A 20 -6.24 -2.72 3.67
CA VAL A 20 -6.71 -4.07 3.38
C VAL A 20 -6.26 -5.01 4.49
N ASP A 21 -7.23 -5.55 5.21
CA ASP A 21 -7.01 -6.54 6.25
C ASP A 21 -7.26 -7.96 5.71
N ALA A 22 -6.23 -8.81 5.76
CA ALA A 22 -6.34 -10.22 5.38
C ALA A 22 -7.32 -11.00 6.26
N ASP A 23 -7.62 -10.50 7.46
CA ASP A 23 -8.64 -11.06 8.36
C ASP A 23 -10.08 -10.78 7.87
N THR A 24 -10.27 -9.65 7.18
CA THR A 24 -11.55 -9.27 6.56
C THR A 24 -11.71 -9.84 5.15
N LEU A 25 -10.65 -10.43 4.60
CA LEU A 25 -10.62 -11.01 3.26
C LEU A 25 -11.05 -12.48 3.28
N PRO A 26 -11.61 -12.98 2.16
CA PRO A 26 -11.80 -14.40 1.98
C PRO A 26 -10.48 -15.17 2.13
N PRO A 27 -10.50 -16.40 2.66
CA PRO A 27 -9.28 -17.20 2.85
C PRO A 27 -8.49 -17.42 1.55
N ALA A 28 -9.17 -17.45 0.40
CA ALA A 28 -8.53 -17.53 -0.92
C ALA A 28 -7.72 -16.27 -1.27
N ASP A 29 -8.25 -15.08 -0.97
CA ASP A 29 -7.58 -13.81 -1.20
C ASP A 29 -6.46 -13.55 -0.18
N ALA A 30 -6.68 -13.95 1.07
CA ALA A 30 -5.65 -13.88 2.11
C ALA A 30 -4.42 -14.75 1.76
N ASP A 31 -4.63 -15.95 1.21
CA ASP A 31 -3.53 -16.82 0.74
C ASP A 31 -2.79 -16.19 -0.45
N GLN A 32 -3.53 -15.57 -1.38
CA GLN A 32 -2.93 -14.89 -2.53
C GLN A 32 -2.12 -13.66 -2.11
N LEU A 33 -2.62 -12.87 -1.15
CA LEU A 33 -1.90 -11.74 -0.59
C LEU A 33 -0.61 -12.19 0.12
N LYS A 34 -0.67 -13.27 0.90
CA LYS A 34 0.53 -13.87 1.53
C LYS A 34 1.57 -14.28 0.50
N LYS A 35 1.17 -14.91 -0.60
CA LYS A 35 2.08 -15.29 -1.69
C LYS A 35 2.72 -14.08 -2.36
N LEU A 36 1.95 -13.03 -2.62
CA LEU A 36 2.45 -11.77 -3.21
C LEU A 36 3.45 -11.08 -2.27
N VAL A 37 3.13 -11.03 -0.97
CA VAL A 37 4.02 -10.50 0.07
C VAL A 37 5.29 -11.34 0.23
N HIS A 38 5.18 -12.67 0.18
CA HIS A 38 6.35 -13.55 0.25
C HIS A 38 7.24 -13.43 -0.99
N CYS A 39 6.65 -13.23 -2.18
CA CYS A 39 7.38 -13.03 -3.43
C CYS A 39 8.08 -11.67 -3.51
N LEU A 40 7.67 -10.70 -2.69
CA LEU A 40 8.33 -9.39 -2.58
C LEU A 40 9.66 -9.45 -1.84
N ASP A 41 9.97 -10.60 -1.22
CA ASP A 41 11.13 -10.78 -0.36
C ASP A 41 11.29 -9.58 0.58
N LEU A 42 10.23 -9.27 1.34
CA LEU A 42 10.08 -8.04 2.13
C LEU A 42 11.38 -7.72 2.91
N PRO A 43 12.23 -6.79 2.45
CA PRO A 43 13.29 -6.29 3.30
C PRO A 43 12.60 -5.52 4.43
N SER A 44 13.03 -5.72 5.68
CA SER A 44 12.31 -5.23 6.87
C SER A 44 12.02 -3.72 6.87
N SER A 45 12.68 -2.93 6.02
CA SER A 45 12.32 -1.56 5.63
C SER A 45 13.16 -1.18 4.42
N GLU A 46 12.55 -0.96 3.25
CA GLU A 46 13.27 -0.48 2.07
C GLU A 46 12.55 0.70 1.44
N GLN A 47 13.30 1.79 1.30
CA GLN A 47 12.84 3.05 0.74
C GLN A 47 13.54 3.22 -0.60
N ARG A 48 12.80 3.11 -1.70
CA ARG A 48 13.29 3.33 -3.06
C ARG A 48 12.67 4.61 -3.60
N PHE A 49 13.20 5.72 -3.12
CA PHE A 49 12.89 7.02 -3.65
C PHE A 49 13.96 7.49 -4.61
N ASP A 50 13.54 8.16 -5.67
CA ASP A 50 14.43 9.00 -6.46
C ASP A 50 14.25 10.44 -5.98
N GLU A 51 15.30 11.04 -5.36
CA GLU A 51 15.26 12.38 -4.76
C GLU A 51 14.83 13.50 -5.73
N GLN A 52 14.79 13.23 -7.04
CA GLN A 52 14.34 14.19 -8.07
C GLN A 52 12.82 14.14 -8.35
N SER A 53 12.05 13.36 -7.61
CA SER A 53 10.65 13.02 -7.93
C SER A 53 9.58 13.96 -7.36
N THR A 54 9.81 15.28 -7.33
CA THR A 54 8.84 16.26 -6.78
C THR A 54 7.49 16.28 -7.54
N ASP A 55 7.45 15.80 -8.78
CA ASP A 55 6.24 15.73 -9.62
C ASP A 55 5.62 14.32 -9.72
N LEU A 56 6.21 13.31 -9.10
CA LEU A 56 5.73 11.93 -9.26
C LEU A 56 4.83 11.48 -8.13
N LYS A 57 3.97 10.52 -8.43
CA LYS A 57 3.16 9.86 -7.41
C LYS A 57 4.06 8.96 -6.56
N GLN A 58 4.01 9.17 -5.26
CA GLN A 58 4.64 8.36 -4.25
C GLN A 58 3.63 7.34 -3.72
N TYR A 59 4.12 6.14 -3.46
CA TYR A 59 3.34 5.04 -2.90
C TYR A 59 4.09 4.52 -1.69
N GLU A 60 3.45 4.65 -0.54
CA GLU A 60 3.89 4.08 0.73
C GLU A 60 3.04 2.85 1.03
N VAL A 61 3.68 1.69 1.14
CA VAL A 61 3.05 0.41 1.43
C VAL A 61 3.56 -0.06 2.80
N THR A 62 2.67 -0.10 3.78
CA THR A 62 2.95 -0.66 5.09
C THR A 62 2.30 -2.04 5.18
N VAL A 63 3.11 -3.07 5.41
CA VAL A 63 2.66 -4.45 5.58
C VAL A 63 2.90 -4.87 7.02
N GLU A 64 1.85 -5.26 7.73
CA GLU A 64 1.91 -5.85 9.06
C GLU A 64 1.63 -7.35 8.97
N TYR A 65 2.65 -8.18 9.21
CA TYR A 65 2.58 -9.63 9.12
C TYR A 65 3.35 -10.31 10.25
N GLN A 66 2.71 -11.27 10.97
CA GLN A 66 3.36 -12.08 12.02
C GLN A 66 4.06 -11.27 13.14
N GLY A 67 3.65 -10.02 13.37
CA GLY A 67 4.29 -9.11 14.34
C GLY A 67 5.46 -8.30 13.78
N GLU A 68 5.82 -8.51 12.52
CA GLU A 68 6.73 -7.66 11.76
C GLU A 68 5.94 -6.59 11.00
N THR A 69 6.40 -5.35 11.08
CA THR A 69 5.87 -4.23 10.30
C THR A 69 6.93 -3.80 9.31
N VAL A 70 6.60 -3.86 8.03
CA VAL A 70 7.49 -3.48 6.95
C VAL A 70 6.91 -2.28 6.23
N CYS A 71 7.68 -1.19 6.18
CA CYS A 71 7.33 -0.02 5.39
C CYS A 71 8.17 0.00 4.12
N LEU A 72 7.50 0.01 2.99
CA LEU A 72 8.08 0.12 1.66
C LEU A 72 7.60 1.42 1.06
N VAL A 73 8.52 2.24 0.58
CA VAL A 73 8.11 3.46 -0.11
C VAL A 73 8.81 3.58 -1.44
N PHE A 74 8.05 3.89 -2.49
CA PHE A 74 8.53 3.93 -3.86
C PHE A 74 7.73 4.92 -4.71
N ASP A 75 8.37 5.51 -5.72
CA ASP A 75 7.73 6.43 -6.65
C ASP A 75 7.15 5.68 -7.87
N GLU A 76 6.24 6.31 -8.63
CA GLU A 76 5.57 5.69 -9.78
C GLU A 76 6.54 5.16 -10.85
N ARG A 77 7.71 5.79 -10.97
CA ARG A 77 8.77 5.36 -11.88
C ARG A 77 9.61 4.21 -11.33
N ASN A 78 9.69 4.08 -10.01
CA ASN A 78 10.51 3.08 -9.32
C ASN A 78 9.69 1.92 -8.75
N ILE A 79 8.45 1.69 -9.23
CA ILE A 79 7.63 0.57 -8.77
C ILE A 79 8.31 -0.75 -9.16
N PRO A 80 8.72 -1.58 -8.18
CA PRO A 80 9.29 -2.89 -8.46
C PRO A 80 8.28 -3.77 -9.22
N ALA A 81 8.76 -4.54 -10.19
CA ALA A 81 7.95 -5.54 -10.89
C ALA A 81 7.13 -6.46 -9.95
N PRO A 82 7.67 -6.96 -8.82
CA PRO A 82 6.89 -7.78 -7.87
C PRO A 82 5.82 -6.98 -7.09
N VAL A 83 5.96 -5.66 -6.96
CA VAL A 83 4.98 -4.80 -6.25
C VAL A 83 3.76 -4.52 -7.12
N ARG A 84 3.91 -4.40 -8.44
CA ARG A 84 2.79 -4.11 -9.36
C ARG A 84 1.57 -5.03 -9.17
N PRO A 85 1.71 -6.38 -9.16
CA PRO A 85 0.57 -7.26 -8.95
C PRO A 85 -0.02 -7.13 -7.54
N LEU A 86 0.79 -6.89 -6.51
CA LEU A 86 0.33 -6.62 -5.15
C LEU A 86 -0.50 -5.33 -5.10
N LEU A 87 -0.01 -4.24 -5.68
CA LEU A 87 -0.70 -2.96 -5.73
C LEU A 87 -2.05 -3.08 -6.47
N LYS A 88 -2.07 -3.80 -7.61
CA LYS A 88 -3.30 -4.02 -8.38
C LYS A 88 -4.32 -4.86 -7.60
N PHE A 89 -3.85 -5.88 -6.89
CA PHE A 89 -4.68 -6.69 -6.01
C PHE A 89 -5.28 -5.83 -4.88
N LEU A 90 -4.45 -5.05 -4.20
CA LEU A 90 -4.89 -4.14 -3.13
C LEU A 90 -5.88 -3.10 -3.62
N GLN A 91 -5.63 -2.45 -4.77
CA GLN A 91 -6.57 -1.49 -5.37
C GLN A 91 -7.91 -2.12 -5.74
N ALA A 92 -7.91 -3.34 -6.31
CA ALA A 92 -9.15 -4.04 -6.67
C ALA A 92 -9.98 -4.42 -5.44
N HIS A 93 -9.33 -4.76 -4.33
CA HIS A 93 -10.00 -5.06 -3.06
C HIS A 93 -10.43 -3.81 -2.29
N ALA A 94 -9.59 -2.79 -2.23
CA ALA A 94 -9.91 -1.52 -1.58
C ALA A 94 -11.02 -0.76 -2.31
N ALA A 95 -11.15 -0.90 -3.65
CA ALA A 95 -12.30 -0.40 -4.37
C ALA A 95 -13.62 -1.09 -3.98
N ARG A 96 -13.57 -2.33 -3.45
CA ARG A 96 -14.74 -3.08 -2.97
C ARG A 96 -15.04 -2.86 -1.49
N GLN A 97 -14.05 -2.45 -0.71
CA GLN A 97 -14.21 -2.00 0.67
C GLN A 97 -13.98 -0.49 0.70
N PRO A 98 -14.99 0.35 0.41
CA PRO A 98 -14.87 1.77 0.64
C PRO A 98 -14.73 1.98 2.15
N SER A 99 -13.50 1.95 2.65
CA SER A 99 -13.16 2.49 3.96
C SER A 99 -13.29 4.00 3.80
N SER A 100 -14.51 4.48 3.96
CA SER A 100 -14.80 5.89 4.17
C SER A 100 -14.15 6.29 5.49
N ILE A 101 -12.85 6.55 5.47
CA ILE A 101 -12.20 7.32 6.51
C ILE A 101 -12.77 8.72 6.34
N ARG A 102 -13.88 8.98 7.04
CA ARG A 102 -14.26 10.34 7.41
C ARG A 102 -13.03 10.90 8.11
N HIS A 103 -12.36 11.82 7.43
CA HIS A 103 -11.41 12.72 8.04
C HIS A 103 -12.13 13.33 9.24
N ARG A 104 -11.82 12.84 10.45
CA ARG A 104 -12.41 13.38 11.67
C ARG A 104 -11.75 14.74 11.81
N ASN A 105 -12.47 15.77 11.33
CA ASN A 105 -12.18 17.16 11.62
C ASN A 105 -11.73 17.23 13.07
N ARG A 106 -10.51 17.73 13.27
CA ARG A 106 -10.06 18.28 14.52
C ARG A 106 -10.51 19.74 14.50
N PRO A 107 -11.61 20.12 15.16
CA PRO A 107 -11.82 21.52 15.48
C PRO A 107 -10.83 21.91 16.58
N GLU A 108 -10.17 23.05 16.32
CA GLU A 108 -9.55 24.03 17.23
C GLU A 108 -8.63 23.56 18.37
#